data_AF-A0A1Y3S573-F1
#
_entry.id   AF-A0A1Y3S573-F1
#
_cell.length_a   1.000
_cell.length_b   1.000
_cell.length_c   1.000
_cell.angle_alpha   90.00
_cell.angle_beta   90.00
_cell.angle_gamma   90.00
#
_symmetry.space_group_name_H-M   'P 1'
#
loop_
_entity.id
_entity.type
_entity.pdbx_description
1 polymer ?
#
loop_
_entity_poly.entity_id
_entity_poly.type
_entity_poly.pdbx_seq_one_letter_code
_entity_poly.pdbx_strand_id
1 'polypeptide(L)'
;MGWKKRLLTLMCAALLVIGPGLMSTARADNVAIYLLAENDVMVDLPVNAMPAWIGGVLYVPYTAFDWTVTGVNLGVSYGQIREGDDYRLTLYSLNGMLTFDINKGTCVDRDGQTLSMRAISRNGWIFVPVASVCAYFGLGYSYTPTSYGTLIRITNGQEWLDSTKFVQYAESSMKERYNRYLNQLNPESPQPSAQTPTRPNTTPEPTETAQTLYLSFLCGGGGDLNGILDQLEEAGVRALFLFRPEDLADSGETLRRMVGSGHLVGLSVTGTTLSQVEEELETGSALLARLIRVQPHAVYLEAAGNDVAAALEGDGWACWTPQLRQLEDSRTAYNRSSALLSALDSRSGSVRLLLDDGAGTADLLDRLLPRLDQKNYQVRLPVETVF
;
A
#
# COMPACT_ATOMS: atom_id res chain seq x y z
N MET A 1 53.86 24.64 6.81
CA MET A 1 52.73 24.22 7.69
C MET A 1 51.33 24.65 7.21
N GLY A 2 51.17 25.39 6.09
CA GLY A 2 49.86 25.96 5.69
C GLY A 2 49.02 25.17 4.67
N TRP A 3 49.62 24.22 3.94
CA TRP A 3 48.93 23.44 2.88
C TRP A 3 47.89 22.46 3.45
N LYS A 4 48.22 21.78 4.56
CA LYS A 4 47.34 20.78 5.19
C LYS A 4 46.07 21.42 5.79
N LYS A 5 46.21 22.65 6.31
CA LYS A 5 45.07 23.42 6.85
C LYS A 5 44.11 23.85 5.75
N ARG A 6 44.64 24.28 4.59
CA ARG A 6 43.84 24.66 3.41
C ARG A 6 43.08 23.48 2.80
N LEU A 7 43.68 22.29 2.77
CA LEU A 7 42.99 21.07 2.31
C LEU A 7 41.84 20.68 3.25
N LEU A 8 42.05 20.80 4.57
CA LEU A 8 41.01 20.51 5.56
C LEU A 8 39.85 21.52 5.51
N THR A 9 40.14 22.80 5.21
CA THR A 9 39.10 23.82 5.06
C THR A 9 38.26 23.61 3.81
N LEU A 10 38.89 23.20 2.70
CA LEU A 10 38.18 22.83 1.47
C LEU A 10 37.32 21.58 1.64
N MET A 11 37.78 20.60 2.43
CA MET A 11 37.00 19.38 2.71
C MET A 11 35.79 19.66 3.61
N CYS A 12 35.93 20.52 4.62
CA CYS A 12 34.80 20.97 5.46
C CYS A 12 33.81 21.85 4.69
N ALA A 13 34.28 22.69 3.76
CA ALA A 13 33.41 23.49 2.90
C ALA A 13 32.66 22.62 1.88
N ALA A 14 33.29 21.58 1.33
CA ALA A 14 32.61 20.60 0.48
C ALA A 14 31.55 19.80 1.25
N LEU A 15 31.82 19.42 2.51
CA LEU A 15 30.83 18.76 3.39
C LEU A 15 29.65 19.67 3.77
N LEU A 16 29.88 20.98 3.93
CA LEU A 16 28.82 21.96 4.24
C LEU A 16 27.97 22.36 3.02
N VAL A 17 28.50 22.23 1.80
CA VAL A 17 27.76 22.54 0.56
C VAL A 17 27.06 21.30 -0.02
N ILE A 18 27.55 20.09 0.25
CA ILE A 18 26.91 18.83 -0.18
C ILE A 18 25.90 18.33 0.88
N GLY A 19 26.09 18.66 2.16
CA GLY A 19 25.22 18.25 3.27
C GLY A 19 23.75 18.69 3.21
N PRO A 20 23.38 19.87 2.68
CA PRO A 20 21.97 20.28 2.64
C PRO A 20 21.17 19.62 1.51
N GLY A 21 21.81 18.95 0.55
CA GLY A 21 21.14 18.22 -0.54
C GLY A 21 20.50 16.89 -0.10
N LEU A 22 20.66 16.51 1.16
CA LEU A 22 20.03 15.36 1.81
C LEU A 22 19.02 15.80 2.89
N MET A 23 18.51 17.03 2.81
CA MET A 23 17.21 17.29 3.42
C MET A 23 16.18 16.60 2.54
N SER A 24 15.70 15.44 3.00
CA SER A 24 14.48 14.81 2.49
C SER A 24 13.49 15.91 2.20
N THR A 25 13.20 16.12 0.91
CA THR A 25 11.93 16.71 0.56
C THR A 25 10.92 15.76 1.18
N ALA A 26 10.24 16.22 2.23
CA ALA A 26 9.04 15.59 2.71
C ALA A 26 8.08 15.62 1.51
N ARG A 27 8.14 14.57 0.69
CA ARG A 27 7.04 14.20 -0.18
C ARG A 27 5.85 14.09 0.75
N ALA A 28 4.73 14.70 0.37
CA ALA A 28 3.48 14.43 1.03
C ALA A 28 3.25 12.91 0.92
N ASP A 29 3.61 12.18 1.97
CA ASP A 29 3.30 10.77 2.10
C ASP A 29 1.79 10.66 1.98
N ASN A 30 1.31 9.92 0.99
CA ASN A 30 -0.07 9.43 1.03
C ASN A 30 -0.26 8.80 2.40
N VAL A 31 -1.10 9.39 3.25
CA VAL A 31 -1.21 8.95 4.63
C VAL A 31 -1.77 7.53 4.63
N ALA A 32 -0.91 6.56 4.94
CA ALA A 32 -1.31 5.17 5.04
C ALA A 32 -2.31 5.02 6.20
N ILE A 33 -3.56 4.71 5.87
CA ILE A 33 -4.62 4.49 6.84
C ILE A 33 -4.66 3.02 7.24
N TYR A 34 -4.56 2.79 8.55
CA TYR A 34 -4.70 1.48 9.15
C TYR A 34 -5.96 1.42 10.00
N LEU A 35 -6.85 0.49 9.68
CA LEU A 35 -8.06 0.19 10.42
C LEU A 35 -7.80 -1.00 11.34
N LEU A 36 -8.52 -1.09 12.46
CA LEU A 36 -8.42 -2.19 13.42
C LEU A 36 -9.75 -2.91 13.55
N ALA A 37 -9.72 -4.23 13.63
CA ALA A 37 -10.85 -5.08 13.98
C ALA A 37 -10.42 -6.21 14.93
N GLU A 38 -11.38 -6.70 15.70
CA GLU A 38 -11.24 -7.82 16.61
C GLU A 38 -12.38 -8.80 16.36
N ASN A 39 -12.06 -10.06 16.07
CA ASN A 39 -13.03 -11.05 15.58
C ASN A 39 -13.94 -10.42 14.50
N ASP A 40 -15.25 -10.38 14.69
CA ASP A 40 -16.22 -9.83 13.72
C ASP A 40 -16.63 -8.38 14.00
N VAL A 41 -15.81 -7.63 14.75
CA VAL A 41 -16.13 -6.25 15.17
C VAL A 41 -15.04 -5.28 14.74
N MET A 42 -15.44 -4.19 14.07
CA MET A 42 -14.54 -3.07 13.78
C MET A 42 -14.29 -2.25 15.05
N VAL A 43 -13.04 -1.91 15.32
CA VAL A 43 -12.65 -1.10 16.47
C VAL A 43 -12.60 0.37 16.06
N ASP A 44 -13.27 1.22 16.83
CA ASP A 44 -13.16 2.68 16.70
C ASP A 44 -11.96 3.19 17.47
N LEU A 45 -10.96 3.68 16.74
CA LEU A 45 -9.81 4.37 17.31
C LEU A 45 -9.82 5.85 16.90
N PRO A 46 -9.31 6.76 17.73
CA PRO A 46 -8.98 8.11 17.29
C PRO A 46 -7.73 8.10 16.39
N VAL A 47 -7.57 9.11 15.53
CA VAL A 47 -6.44 9.18 14.58
C VAL A 47 -5.06 9.12 15.26
N ASN A 48 -4.93 9.62 16.49
CA ASN A 48 -3.68 9.59 17.24
C ASN A 48 -3.33 8.19 17.81
N ALA A 49 -4.30 7.27 17.83
CA ALA A 49 -4.14 5.86 18.17
C ALA A 49 -4.11 4.95 16.93
N MET A 50 -4.11 5.52 15.70
CA MET A 50 -4.08 4.74 14.47
C MET A 50 -2.85 3.82 14.44
N PRO A 51 -3.01 2.52 14.12
CA PRO A 51 -1.87 1.62 13.96
C PRO A 51 -0.85 2.14 12.96
N ALA A 52 0.41 1.74 13.12
CA ALA A 52 1.49 2.24 12.26
C ALA A 52 2.68 1.28 12.18
N TRP A 53 3.36 1.31 11.03
CA TRP A 53 4.67 0.69 10.88
C TRP A 53 5.76 1.59 11.43
N ILE A 54 6.57 1.05 12.34
CA ILE A 54 7.66 1.78 12.98
C ILE A 54 8.89 0.88 13.00
N GLY A 55 9.90 1.26 12.23
CA GLY A 55 11.13 0.46 12.08
C GLY A 55 10.89 -0.94 11.52
N GLY A 56 9.94 -1.10 10.58
CA GLY A 56 9.62 -2.39 9.97
C GLY A 56 8.80 -3.33 10.86
N VAL A 57 8.23 -2.83 11.96
CA VAL A 57 7.33 -3.60 12.83
C VAL A 57 5.98 -2.89 12.89
N LEU A 58 4.89 -3.64 12.77
CA LEU A 58 3.55 -3.11 12.89
C LEU A 58 3.11 -3.01 14.35
N TYR A 59 2.63 -1.83 14.71
CA TYR A 59 2.24 -1.46 16.06
C TYR A 59 0.75 -1.12 16.14
N VAL A 60 0.06 -1.65 17.15
CA VAL A 60 -1.35 -1.33 17.49
C VAL A 60 -1.40 -0.69 18.89
N PRO A 61 -2.39 0.17 19.18
CA PRO A 61 -2.53 0.72 20.52
C PRO A 61 -2.84 -0.40 21.51
N TYR A 62 -2.33 -0.30 22.74
CA TYR A 62 -2.54 -1.35 23.76
C TYR A 62 -4.03 -1.59 24.06
N THR A 63 -4.91 -0.61 23.82
CA THR A 63 -6.36 -0.71 24.00
C THR A 63 -7.03 -1.68 23.03
N ALA A 64 -6.32 -2.18 22.01
CA ALA A 64 -6.73 -3.35 21.21
C ALA A 64 -6.82 -4.64 22.06
N PHE A 65 -6.38 -4.60 23.31
CA PHE A 65 -6.52 -5.70 24.28
C PHE A 65 -7.36 -5.25 25.49
N ASP A 66 -8.20 -4.22 25.31
CA ASP A 66 -9.15 -3.75 26.31
C ASP A 66 -10.59 -4.03 25.85
N TRP A 67 -11.13 -5.17 26.30
CA TRP A 67 -12.50 -5.57 25.95
C TRP A 67 -13.56 -4.57 26.42
N THR A 68 -13.26 -3.73 27.42
CA THR A 68 -14.19 -2.69 27.90
C THR A 68 -14.28 -1.52 26.92
N VAL A 69 -13.27 -1.36 26.06
CA VAL A 69 -13.20 -0.36 25.00
C VAL A 69 -13.68 -0.94 23.68
N THR A 70 -13.26 -2.16 23.32
CA THR A 70 -13.53 -2.74 21.98
C THR A 70 -14.81 -3.56 21.92
N GLY A 71 -15.34 -4.00 23.08
CA GLY A 71 -16.48 -4.90 23.16
C GLY A 71 -16.17 -6.36 22.81
N VAL A 72 -14.91 -6.68 22.47
CA VAL A 72 -14.47 -8.04 22.14
C VAL A 72 -13.45 -8.51 23.17
N ASN A 73 -13.74 -9.66 23.79
CA ASN A 73 -12.81 -10.25 24.75
C ASN A 73 -11.85 -11.21 24.05
N LEU A 74 -10.66 -10.72 23.71
CA LEU A 74 -9.58 -11.53 23.15
C LEU A 74 -8.91 -12.47 24.17
N GLY A 75 -9.33 -12.45 25.44
CA GLY A 75 -8.70 -13.23 26.50
C GLY A 75 -7.38 -12.64 27.01
N VAL A 76 -7.07 -11.40 26.62
CA VAL A 76 -5.93 -10.62 27.10
C VAL A 76 -6.49 -9.36 27.77
N SER A 77 -5.91 -9.01 28.91
CA SER A 77 -6.16 -7.77 29.65
C SER A 77 -4.86 -7.01 29.80
N TYR A 78 -4.94 -5.76 30.26
CA TYR A 78 -3.74 -4.97 30.55
C TYR A 78 -3.82 -4.28 31.91
N GLY A 79 -2.64 -3.90 32.41
CA GLY A 79 -2.45 -2.98 33.51
C GLY A 79 -1.34 -2.00 33.16
N GLN A 80 -1.45 -0.77 33.65
CA GLN A 80 -0.44 0.25 33.43
C GLN A 80 0.01 0.84 34.76
N ILE A 81 1.31 1.01 34.92
CA ILE A 81 1.92 1.73 36.03
C ILE A 81 2.65 2.94 35.45
N ARG A 82 2.40 4.11 36.03
CA ARG A 82 3.11 5.35 35.70
C ARG A 82 3.36 6.14 36.98
N GLU A 83 4.45 5.84 37.65
CA GLU A 83 4.86 6.47 38.91
C GLU A 83 6.35 6.81 38.87
N GLY A 84 6.70 8.09 38.95
CA GLY A 84 8.09 8.55 38.85
C GLY A 84 8.75 8.09 37.55
N ASP A 85 9.87 7.38 37.67
CA ASP A 85 10.61 6.79 36.53
C ASP A 85 10.06 5.41 36.11
N ASP A 86 9.11 4.84 36.86
CA ASP A 86 8.47 3.58 36.52
C ASP A 86 7.33 3.83 35.54
N TYR A 87 7.55 3.47 34.27
CA TYR A 87 6.52 3.50 33.25
C TYR A 87 6.44 2.13 32.57
N ARG A 88 5.42 1.36 32.96
CA ARG A 88 5.22 -0.01 32.51
C ARG A 88 3.82 -0.25 31.97
N LEU A 89 3.76 -1.03 30.90
CA LEU A 89 2.54 -1.64 30.39
C LEU A 89 2.68 -3.15 30.57
N THR A 90 1.73 -3.76 31.27
CA THR A 90 1.64 -5.22 31.39
C THR A 90 0.44 -5.71 30.61
N LEU A 91 0.65 -6.62 29.65
CA LEU A 91 -0.42 -7.41 29.04
C LEU A 91 -0.44 -8.78 29.72
N TYR A 92 -1.61 -9.32 30.04
CA TYR A 92 -1.71 -10.60 30.72
C TYR A 92 -2.96 -11.37 30.33
N SER A 93 -2.83 -12.69 30.37
CA SER A 93 -3.92 -13.65 30.24
C SER A 93 -3.75 -14.73 31.31
N LEU A 94 -4.63 -15.74 31.30
CA LEU A 94 -4.43 -16.93 32.14
C LEU A 94 -3.09 -17.63 31.83
N ASN A 95 -2.65 -17.59 30.58
CA ASN A 95 -1.55 -18.40 30.07
C ASN A 95 -0.20 -17.68 30.03
N GLY A 96 -0.15 -16.36 30.25
CA GLY A 96 1.10 -15.63 30.18
C GLY A 96 0.99 -14.17 30.62
N MET A 97 2.14 -13.51 30.68
CA MET A 97 2.27 -12.10 31.02
C MET A 97 3.44 -11.51 30.24
N LEU A 98 3.24 -10.33 29.65
CA LEU A 98 4.27 -9.51 29.03
C LEU A 98 4.32 -8.19 29.78
N THR A 99 5.47 -7.83 30.34
CA THR A 99 5.70 -6.53 30.97
C THR A 99 6.68 -5.73 30.14
N PHE A 100 6.17 -4.67 29.52
CA PHE A 100 6.95 -3.69 28.77
C PHE A 100 7.39 -2.56 29.69
N ASP A 101 8.71 -2.34 29.80
CA ASP A 101 9.28 -1.14 30.39
C ASP A 101 9.45 -0.10 29.27
N ILE A 102 8.60 0.93 29.30
CA ILE A 102 8.47 1.90 28.20
C ILE A 102 9.71 2.78 28.10
N ASN A 103 10.29 3.13 29.25
CA ASN A 103 11.48 3.99 29.30
C ASN A 103 12.73 3.24 28.86
N LYS A 104 12.87 1.96 29.23
CA LYS A 104 14.02 1.12 28.83
C LYS A 104 13.87 0.49 27.46
N GLY A 105 12.65 0.44 26.91
CA GLY A 105 12.36 -0.20 25.63
C GLY A 105 12.58 -1.72 25.67
N THR A 106 12.30 -2.36 26.82
CA THR A 106 12.48 -3.80 27.03
C THR A 106 11.16 -4.48 27.33
N CYS A 107 11.05 -5.77 27.03
CA CYS A 107 9.92 -6.61 27.40
C CYS A 107 10.42 -7.85 28.14
N VAL A 108 9.74 -8.23 29.21
CA VAL A 108 9.97 -9.48 29.93
C VAL A 108 8.67 -10.28 30.04
N ASP A 109 8.79 -11.60 30.13
CA ASP A 109 7.65 -12.47 30.42
C ASP A 109 7.40 -12.65 31.93
N ARG A 110 6.47 -13.54 32.29
CA ARG A 110 6.15 -13.90 33.68
C ARG A 110 7.36 -14.41 34.48
N ASP A 111 8.29 -15.10 33.83
CA ASP A 111 9.47 -15.70 34.45
C ASP A 111 10.67 -14.73 34.46
N GLY A 112 10.49 -13.52 33.93
CA GLY A 112 11.53 -12.49 33.82
C GLY A 112 12.46 -12.70 32.62
N GLN A 113 12.14 -13.61 31.70
CA GLN A 113 12.91 -13.79 30.48
C GLN A 113 12.75 -12.57 29.59
N THR A 114 13.86 -11.99 29.15
CA THR A 114 13.83 -10.86 28.20
C THR A 114 13.43 -11.35 26.81
N LEU A 115 12.43 -10.68 26.23
CA LEU A 115 11.93 -10.95 24.89
C LEU A 115 12.36 -9.84 23.93
N SER A 116 12.67 -10.22 22.68
CA SER A 116 13.09 -9.28 21.63
C SER A 116 11.89 -8.52 21.03
N MET A 117 11.19 -7.77 21.88
CA MET A 117 10.08 -6.90 21.50
C MET A 117 10.02 -5.71 22.45
N ARG A 118 9.47 -4.58 21.98
CA ARG A 118 9.35 -3.35 22.77
C ARG A 118 8.06 -2.63 22.46
N ALA A 119 7.45 -2.04 23.48
CA ALA A 119 6.38 -1.08 23.32
C ALA A 119 6.97 0.31 23.08
N ILE A 120 6.20 1.19 22.46
CA ILE A 120 6.61 2.55 22.11
C ILE A 120 5.55 3.54 22.55
N SER A 121 5.96 4.72 23.00
CA SER A 121 5.05 5.83 23.28
C SER A 121 5.01 6.77 22.08
N ARG A 122 3.81 7.03 21.54
CA ARG A 122 3.59 7.94 20.40
C ARG A 122 2.25 8.64 20.56
N ASN A 123 2.23 9.95 20.37
CA ASN A 123 1.01 10.77 20.42
C ASN A 123 0.15 10.59 21.69
N GLY A 124 0.78 10.31 22.84
CA GLY A 124 0.08 10.07 24.11
C GLY A 124 -0.44 8.64 24.30
N TRP A 125 -0.21 7.74 23.34
CA TRP A 125 -0.60 6.33 23.39
C TRP A 125 0.62 5.43 23.54
N ILE A 126 0.42 4.27 24.19
CA ILE A 126 1.38 3.17 24.14
C ILE A 126 0.96 2.22 23.03
N PHE A 127 1.89 1.90 22.15
CA PHE A 127 1.69 0.90 21.11
C PHE A 127 2.56 -0.33 21.37
N VAL A 128 2.02 -1.49 21.00
CA VAL A 128 2.68 -2.79 21.14
C VAL A 128 2.82 -3.48 19.79
N PRO A 129 3.88 -4.30 19.59
CA PRO A 129 4.13 -4.97 18.31
C PRO A 129 3.14 -6.12 18.13
N VAL A 130 2.18 -5.96 17.21
CA VAL A 130 0.99 -6.82 17.14
C VAL A 130 1.35 -8.28 16.86
N ALA A 131 2.27 -8.54 15.93
CA ALA A 131 2.65 -9.90 15.57
C ALA A 131 3.28 -10.65 16.75
N SER A 132 4.19 -10.02 17.48
CA SER A 132 4.87 -10.63 18.62
C SER A 132 3.94 -10.86 19.81
N VAL A 133 3.04 -9.90 20.08
CA VAL A 133 2.03 -10.02 21.15
C VAL A 133 1.01 -11.11 20.82
N CYS A 134 0.50 -11.15 19.58
CA CYS A 134 -0.46 -12.17 19.17
C CYS A 134 0.18 -13.57 19.24
N ALA A 135 1.41 -13.73 18.75
CA ALA A 135 2.13 -15.00 18.84
C ALA A 135 2.31 -15.47 20.30
N TYR A 136 2.66 -14.56 21.22
CA TYR A 136 2.85 -14.92 22.63
C TYR A 136 1.54 -15.38 23.30
N PHE A 137 0.41 -14.72 23.01
CA PHE A 137 -0.88 -15.06 23.62
C PHE A 137 -1.70 -16.11 22.86
N GLY A 138 -1.19 -16.61 21.72
CA GLY A 138 -1.90 -17.59 20.88
C GLY A 138 -3.08 -17.00 20.11
N LEU A 139 -3.00 -15.72 19.75
CA LEU A 139 -3.99 -15.03 18.93
C LEU A 139 -3.61 -15.09 17.45
N GLY A 140 -4.64 -15.12 16.60
CA GLY A 140 -4.51 -14.87 15.17
C GLY A 140 -4.37 -13.38 14.88
N TYR A 141 -3.67 -13.06 13.80
CA TYR A 141 -3.59 -11.70 13.28
C TYR A 141 -3.54 -11.73 11.76
N SER A 142 -4.26 -10.85 11.09
CA SER A 142 -4.20 -10.66 9.64
C SER A 142 -3.99 -9.21 9.23
N TYR A 143 -3.23 -9.05 8.15
CA TYR A 143 -2.97 -7.79 7.46
C TYR A 143 -3.68 -7.84 6.11
N THR A 144 -4.81 -7.16 6.00
CA THR A 144 -5.65 -7.25 4.80
C THR A 144 -5.84 -5.87 4.20
N PRO A 145 -5.15 -5.56 3.08
CA PRO A 145 -5.43 -4.36 2.30
C PRO A 145 -6.87 -4.35 1.81
N THR A 146 -7.52 -3.18 1.90
CA THR A 146 -8.90 -2.97 1.48
C THR A 146 -9.02 -1.67 0.68
N SER A 147 -10.19 -1.44 0.09
CA SER A 147 -10.53 -0.15 -0.54
C SER A 147 -10.50 1.05 0.42
N TYR A 148 -10.50 0.81 1.74
CA TYR A 148 -10.57 1.83 2.79
C TYR A 148 -9.32 1.82 3.70
N GLY A 149 -8.15 1.55 3.12
CA GLY A 149 -6.90 1.39 3.85
C GLY A 149 -6.62 -0.07 4.22
N THR A 150 -5.64 -0.32 5.09
CA THR A 150 -5.30 -1.67 5.50
C THR A 150 -6.02 -2.05 6.80
N LEU A 151 -6.77 -3.14 6.75
CA LEU A 151 -7.39 -3.75 7.91
C LEU A 151 -6.38 -4.63 8.66
N ILE A 152 -6.20 -4.33 9.94
CA ILE A 152 -5.49 -5.14 10.92
C ILE A 152 -6.56 -5.86 11.71
N ARG A 153 -6.66 -7.18 11.59
CA ARG A 153 -7.67 -7.96 12.33
C ARG A 153 -6.98 -8.89 13.31
N ILE A 154 -7.35 -8.82 14.58
CA ILE A 154 -6.87 -9.74 15.63
C ILE A 154 -8.00 -10.73 15.92
N THR A 155 -7.68 -12.02 16.02
CA THR A 155 -8.67 -13.07 16.27
C THR A 155 -8.24 -14.01 17.39
N ASN A 156 -9.20 -14.61 18.08
CA ASN A 156 -8.96 -15.57 19.16
C ASN A 156 -9.59 -16.95 18.91
N GLY A 157 -10.07 -17.22 17.69
CA GLY A 157 -10.77 -18.45 17.31
C GLY A 157 -12.27 -18.45 17.63
N GLN A 158 -12.81 -17.34 18.15
CA GLN A 158 -14.24 -17.17 18.41
C GLN A 158 -14.96 -16.33 17.34
N GLU A 159 -14.25 -15.90 16.30
CA GLU A 159 -14.83 -15.29 15.11
C GLU A 159 -15.75 -16.26 14.36
N TRP A 160 -16.83 -15.73 13.82
CA TRP A 160 -17.80 -16.46 13.02
C TRP A 160 -17.50 -16.31 11.53
N LEU A 161 -16.91 -15.16 11.14
CA LEU A 161 -16.58 -14.87 9.76
C LEU A 161 -15.10 -15.11 9.51
N ASP A 162 -14.81 -15.88 8.46
CA ASP A 162 -13.48 -15.88 7.85
C ASP A 162 -13.10 -14.47 7.36
N SER A 163 -11.80 -14.23 7.15
CA SER A 163 -11.29 -12.90 6.81
C SER A 163 -11.93 -12.29 5.57
N THR A 164 -12.22 -13.11 4.55
CA THR A 164 -12.83 -12.64 3.31
C THR A 164 -14.27 -12.17 3.54
N LYS A 165 -15.08 -12.97 4.26
CA LYS A 165 -16.46 -12.59 4.59
C LYS A 165 -16.52 -11.41 5.55
N PHE A 166 -15.61 -11.33 6.51
CA PHE A 166 -15.54 -10.20 7.42
C PHE A 166 -15.30 -8.88 6.67
N VAL A 167 -14.35 -8.85 5.73
CA VAL A 167 -14.07 -7.67 4.90
C VAL A 167 -15.31 -7.23 4.11
N GLN A 168 -16.05 -8.17 3.54
CA GLN A 168 -17.31 -7.86 2.84
C GLN A 168 -18.38 -7.31 3.79
N TYR A 169 -18.54 -7.92 4.96
CA TYR A 169 -19.53 -7.49 5.95
C TYR A 169 -19.20 -6.11 6.54
N ALA A 170 -17.93 -5.86 6.82
CA ALA A 170 -17.44 -4.66 7.47
C ALA A 170 -17.24 -3.48 6.49
N GLU A 171 -17.56 -3.63 5.20
CA GLU A 171 -17.22 -2.66 4.15
C GLU A 171 -17.65 -1.22 4.48
N SER A 172 -18.93 -1.04 4.82
CA SER A 172 -19.49 0.28 5.17
C SER A 172 -18.85 0.87 6.43
N SER A 173 -18.57 0.02 7.41
CA SER A 173 -17.94 0.34 8.69
C SER A 173 -16.48 0.78 8.49
N MET A 174 -15.76 0.12 7.58
CA MET A 174 -14.40 0.50 7.19
C MET A 174 -14.38 1.83 6.44
N LYS A 175 -15.30 2.04 5.49
CA LYS A 175 -15.47 3.30 4.76
C LYS A 175 -15.66 4.49 5.69
N GLU A 176 -16.54 4.35 6.69
CA GLU A 176 -16.81 5.42 7.65
C GLU A 176 -15.56 5.84 8.42
N ARG A 177 -14.83 4.87 8.98
CA ARG A 177 -13.59 5.12 9.74
C ARG A 177 -12.48 5.71 8.89
N TYR A 178 -12.32 5.20 7.66
CA TYR A 178 -11.36 5.73 6.70
C TYR A 178 -11.60 7.21 6.39
N ASN A 179 -12.84 7.58 6.06
CA ASN A 179 -13.21 8.97 5.81
C ASN A 179 -13.00 9.85 7.04
N ARG A 180 -13.33 9.33 8.23
CA ARG A 180 -13.10 10.03 9.50
C ARG A 180 -11.61 10.34 9.71
N TYR A 181 -10.72 9.39 9.43
CA TYR A 181 -9.28 9.63 9.51
C TYR A 181 -8.78 10.60 8.46
N LEU A 182 -9.20 10.48 7.20
CA LEU A 182 -8.81 11.43 6.16
C LEU A 182 -9.17 12.87 6.55
N ASN A 183 -10.39 13.09 7.05
CA ASN A 183 -10.85 14.41 7.48
C ASN A 183 -10.02 14.97 8.65
N GLN A 184 -9.57 14.10 9.56
CA GLN A 184 -8.75 14.51 10.72
C GLN A 184 -7.28 14.73 10.35
N LEU A 185 -6.77 14.03 9.34
CA LEU A 185 -5.40 14.14 8.84
C LEU A 185 -5.22 15.34 7.91
N ASN A 186 -6.29 15.76 7.23
CA ASN A 186 -6.32 16.90 6.30
C ASN A 186 -7.29 17.99 6.78
N PRO A 187 -6.94 18.79 7.81
CA PRO A 187 -7.84 19.82 8.35
C PRO A 187 -8.07 21.03 7.42
N GLU A 188 -7.47 21.11 6.23
CA GLU A 188 -7.67 22.21 5.29
C GLU A 188 -8.76 21.91 4.25
N SER A 189 -10.00 22.13 4.65
CA SER A 189 -11.08 22.54 3.75
C SER A 189 -12.02 23.43 4.55
N PRO A 190 -12.14 24.74 4.24
CA PRO A 190 -13.14 25.60 4.85
C PRO A 190 -14.53 25.06 4.52
N GLN A 191 -15.25 24.65 5.56
CA GLN A 191 -16.67 24.38 5.52
C GLN A 191 -17.40 25.66 5.06
N PRO A 192 -18.26 25.64 4.01
CA PRO A 192 -19.15 26.75 3.75
C PRO A 192 -20.08 26.91 4.95
N SER A 193 -20.03 28.10 5.56
CA SER A 193 -20.85 28.44 6.71
C SER A 193 -22.34 28.34 6.38
N ALA A 194 -23.09 27.86 7.36
CA ALA A 194 -24.52 27.61 7.33
C ALA A 194 -25.36 28.77 6.76
N GLN A 195 -26.31 28.42 5.89
CA GLN A 195 -27.62 29.06 5.89
C GLN A 195 -28.68 27.96 5.71
N THR A 196 -29.38 27.62 6.79
CA THR A 196 -30.73 27.07 6.70
C THR A 196 -31.68 28.22 6.39
N PRO A 197 -32.69 28.01 5.52
CA PRO A 197 -33.99 27.67 6.08
C PRO A 197 -34.78 26.60 5.30
N THR A 198 -35.37 25.68 6.08
CA THR A 198 -36.60 24.88 5.85
C THR A 198 -36.73 23.91 4.66
N ARG A 199 -36.92 22.62 5.05
CA ARG A 199 -37.48 21.40 4.38
C ARG A 199 -38.51 21.61 3.24
N PRO A 200 -38.82 20.59 2.39
CA PRO A 200 -38.86 19.14 2.72
C PRO A 200 -38.33 18.12 1.69
N ASN A 201 -37.96 16.94 2.21
CA ASN A 201 -37.81 15.63 1.54
C ASN A 201 -37.48 15.63 0.04
N THR A 202 -36.21 15.38 -0.27
CA THR A 202 -35.83 14.65 -1.47
C THR A 202 -34.91 13.50 -1.07
N THR A 203 -35.30 12.32 -1.55
CA THR A 203 -34.59 11.04 -1.55
C THR A 203 -33.07 11.20 -1.61
N PRO A 204 -32.27 10.49 -0.80
CA PRO A 204 -30.83 10.51 -0.98
C PRO A 204 -30.50 9.87 -2.34
N GLU A 205 -30.00 10.68 -3.27
CA GLU A 205 -29.30 10.17 -4.45
C GLU A 205 -28.07 9.36 -3.98
N PRO A 206 -27.77 8.24 -4.67
CA PRO A 206 -26.63 7.41 -4.31
C PRO A 206 -25.35 8.20 -4.54
N THR A 207 -24.58 8.42 -3.47
CA THR A 207 -23.23 9.01 -3.55
C THR A 207 -22.34 8.01 -4.28
N GLU A 208 -22.05 8.25 -5.56
CA GLU A 208 -21.18 7.41 -6.38
C GLU A 208 -19.83 7.18 -5.68
N THR A 209 -19.52 5.91 -5.42
CA THR A 209 -18.24 5.47 -4.88
C THR A 209 -17.16 5.67 -5.95
N ALA A 210 -16.12 6.45 -5.65
CA ALA A 210 -14.95 6.61 -6.51
C ALA A 210 -14.34 5.24 -6.88
N GLN A 211 -14.34 4.88 -8.15
CA GLN A 211 -13.91 3.57 -8.63
C GLN A 211 -12.38 3.51 -8.74
N THR A 212 -11.74 2.49 -8.17
CA THR A 212 -10.27 2.37 -8.25
C THR A 212 -9.84 1.75 -9.58
N LEU A 213 -8.85 2.32 -10.24
CA LEU A 213 -8.26 1.81 -11.47
C LEU A 213 -6.76 1.58 -11.26
N TYR A 214 -6.28 0.39 -11.60
CA TYR A 214 -4.86 0.09 -11.66
C TYR A 214 -4.44 0.02 -13.12
N LEU A 215 -3.55 0.93 -13.51
CA LEU A 215 -3.09 1.05 -14.89
C LEU A 215 -1.79 0.27 -15.08
N SER A 216 -1.75 -0.56 -16.12
CA SER A 216 -0.57 -1.32 -16.51
C SER A 216 -0.35 -1.29 -18.03
N PHE A 217 0.91 -1.41 -18.43
CA PHE A 217 1.35 -1.39 -19.83
C PHE A 217 2.18 -2.63 -20.14
N LEU A 218 1.82 -3.35 -21.20
CA LEU A 218 2.68 -4.34 -21.84
C LEU A 218 3.61 -3.60 -22.79
N CYS A 219 4.91 -3.64 -22.51
CA CYS A 219 5.95 -2.90 -23.23
C CYS A 219 6.63 -3.81 -24.26
N GLY A 220 7.05 -3.25 -25.40
CA GLY A 220 7.69 -3.98 -26.50
C GLY A 220 6.97 -3.84 -27.85
N GLY A 221 5.89 -3.06 -27.93
CA GLY A 221 5.10 -2.80 -29.14
C GLY A 221 5.65 -1.69 -30.03
N GLY A 222 6.84 -1.15 -29.73
CA GLY A 222 7.55 -0.19 -30.58
C GLY A 222 6.94 1.22 -30.66
N GLY A 223 6.07 1.60 -29.71
CA GLY A 223 5.46 2.93 -29.67
C GLY A 223 6.17 3.90 -28.72
N ASP A 224 5.47 5.00 -28.41
CA ASP A 224 6.05 6.15 -27.71
C ASP A 224 5.91 6.03 -26.18
N LEU A 225 6.80 5.24 -25.57
CA LEU A 225 6.87 5.10 -24.12
C LEU A 225 7.16 6.43 -23.42
N ASN A 226 7.91 7.34 -24.03
CA ASN A 226 8.19 8.64 -23.41
C ASN A 226 6.94 9.52 -23.39
N GLY A 227 6.19 9.58 -24.48
CA GLY A 227 4.89 10.24 -24.52
C GLY A 227 3.90 9.66 -23.53
N ILE A 228 3.88 8.34 -23.33
CA ILE A 228 3.08 7.71 -22.26
C ILE A 228 3.50 8.22 -20.88
N LEU A 229 4.80 8.26 -20.60
CA LEU A 229 5.32 8.76 -19.32
C LEU A 229 5.01 10.25 -19.11
N ASP A 230 5.10 11.07 -20.16
CA ASP A 230 4.75 12.49 -20.12
C ASP A 230 3.27 12.67 -19.70
N GLN A 231 2.36 11.91 -20.32
CA GLN A 231 0.93 11.97 -20.01
C GLN A 231 0.60 11.52 -18.58
N LEU A 232 1.28 10.47 -18.09
CA LEU A 232 1.11 10.02 -16.70
C LEU A 232 1.68 11.02 -15.70
N GLU A 233 2.81 11.66 -16.03
CA GLU A 233 3.45 12.68 -15.20
C GLU A 233 2.56 13.92 -15.07
N GLU A 234 2.02 14.42 -16.20
CA GLU A 234 1.09 15.56 -16.24
C GLU A 234 -0.18 15.30 -15.41
N ALA A 235 -0.70 14.07 -15.47
CA ALA A 235 -1.87 13.67 -14.68
C ALA A 235 -1.55 13.30 -13.22
N GLY A 236 -0.28 13.28 -12.81
CA GLY A 236 0.13 12.85 -11.46
C GLY A 236 -0.10 11.36 -11.18
N VAL A 237 -0.24 10.54 -12.22
CA VAL A 237 -0.58 9.11 -12.13
C VAL A 237 0.68 8.24 -12.14
N ARG A 238 0.61 7.08 -11.48
CA ARG A 238 1.64 6.03 -11.52
C ARG A 238 1.03 4.72 -11.99
N ALA A 239 1.85 3.88 -12.62
CA ALA A 239 1.42 2.69 -13.35
C ALA A 239 2.47 1.58 -13.28
N LEU A 240 2.07 0.36 -13.65
CA LEU A 240 2.95 -0.80 -13.78
C LEU A 240 3.36 -0.99 -15.25
N PHE A 241 4.66 -1.09 -15.52
CA PHE A 241 5.21 -1.39 -16.84
C PHE A 241 5.79 -2.80 -16.85
N LEU A 242 5.27 -3.65 -17.74
CA LEU A 242 5.62 -5.06 -17.87
C LEU A 242 6.44 -5.23 -19.14
N PHE A 243 7.69 -5.68 -19.00
CA PHE A 243 8.60 -5.89 -20.12
C PHE A 243 8.87 -7.37 -20.33
N ARG A 244 8.93 -7.83 -21.58
CA ARG A 244 9.54 -9.11 -21.88
C ARG A 244 11.06 -9.01 -21.73
N PRO A 245 11.77 -10.10 -21.34
CA PRO A 245 13.21 -10.05 -21.16
C PRO A 245 13.99 -9.51 -22.36
N GLU A 246 13.55 -9.85 -23.58
CA GLU A 246 14.16 -9.40 -24.84
C GLU A 246 14.07 -7.88 -25.07
N ASP A 247 13.05 -7.22 -24.54
CA ASP A 247 12.79 -5.78 -24.74
C ASP A 247 13.52 -4.88 -23.73
N LEU A 248 14.16 -5.47 -22.72
CA LEU A 248 14.83 -4.73 -21.65
C LEU A 248 16.18 -4.14 -22.07
N ALA A 249 16.92 -4.82 -22.95
CA ALA A 249 18.32 -4.50 -23.24
C ALA A 249 18.51 -3.07 -23.76
N ASP A 250 17.58 -2.60 -24.59
CA ASP A 250 17.64 -1.28 -25.24
C ASP A 250 16.86 -0.19 -24.47
N SER A 251 16.18 -0.56 -23.40
CA SER A 251 15.26 0.33 -22.66
C SER A 251 15.91 1.06 -21.46
N GLY A 252 17.24 1.04 -21.34
CA GLY A 252 17.94 1.43 -20.10
C GLY A 252 17.70 2.87 -19.60
N GLU A 253 17.59 3.86 -20.51
CA GLU A 253 17.28 5.25 -20.12
C GLU A 253 15.82 5.38 -19.66
N THR A 254 14.89 4.86 -20.46
CA THR A 254 13.45 4.86 -20.17
C THR A 254 13.14 4.12 -18.86
N LEU A 255 13.78 2.97 -18.61
CA LEU A 255 13.63 2.22 -17.35
C LEU A 255 14.07 3.03 -16.14
N ARG A 256 15.17 3.80 -16.23
CA ARG A 256 15.60 4.69 -15.15
C ARG A 256 14.62 5.84 -14.95
N ARG A 257 14.06 6.38 -16.03
CA ARG A 257 13.00 7.39 -15.94
C ARG A 257 11.78 6.81 -15.23
N MET A 258 11.32 5.63 -15.62
CA MET A 258 10.16 4.94 -15.01
C MET A 258 10.32 4.78 -13.50
N VAL A 259 11.46 4.23 -13.05
CA VAL A 259 11.72 4.06 -11.61
C VAL A 259 11.91 5.41 -10.92
N GLY A 260 12.62 6.34 -11.55
CA GLY A 260 12.89 7.68 -11.01
C GLY A 260 11.62 8.52 -10.80
N SER A 261 10.61 8.36 -11.67
CA SER A 261 9.32 9.01 -11.51
C SER A 261 8.38 8.24 -10.58
N GLY A 262 8.66 6.99 -10.24
CA GLY A 262 7.92 6.20 -9.24
C GLY A 262 6.90 5.22 -9.83
N HIS A 263 7.08 4.80 -11.08
CA HIS A 263 6.34 3.69 -11.66
C HIS A 263 6.91 2.35 -11.20
N LEU A 264 6.09 1.30 -11.24
CA LEU A 264 6.53 -0.06 -10.97
C LEU A 264 6.99 -0.70 -12.29
N VAL A 265 8.08 -1.46 -12.24
CA VAL A 265 8.58 -2.24 -13.37
C VAL A 265 8.51 -3.72 -13.02
N GLY A 266 7.86 -4.51 -13.88
CA GLY A 266 7.74 -5.95 -13.76
C GLY A 266 8.09 -6.66 -15.07
N LEU A 267 7.97 -7.98 -15.06
CA LEU A 267 8.26 -8.84 -16.21
C LEU A 267 6.97 -9.36 -16.85
N SER A 268 6.97 -9.48 -18.18
CA SER A 268 5.99 -10.25 -18.94
C SER A 268 6.68 -11.48 -19.50
N VAL A 269 6.05 -12.64 -19.41
CA VAL A 269 6.64 -13.92 -19.84
C VAL A 269 5.69 -14.70 -20.73
N THR A 270 6.23 -15.38 -21.73
CA THR A 270 5.48 -16.11 -22.76
C THR A 270 5.55 -17.63 -22.58
N GLY A 271 6.46 -18.10 -21.73
CA GLY A 271 6.57 -19.50 -21.32
C GLY A 271 5.21 -20.09 -20.92
N THR A 272 5.02 -21.37 -21.25
CA THR A 272 3.76 -22.10 -21.00
C THR A 272 3.90 -23.13 -19.88
N THR A 273 5.13 -23.40 -19.45
CA THR A 273 5.48 -24.33 -18.38
C THR A 273 6.26 -23.60 -17.30
N LEU A 274 6.23 -24.10 -16.06
CA LEU A 274 6.95 -23.48 -14.93
C LEU A 274 8.42 -23.26 -15.26
N SER A 275 9.12 -24.27 -15.82
CA SER A 275 10.55 -24.16 -16.14
C SER A 275 10.86 -23.12 -17.21
N GLN A 276 10.00 -22.97 -18.24
CA GLN A 276 10.17 -21.91 -19.24
C GLN A 276 9.98 -20.52 -18.62
N VAL A 277 8.95 -20.39 -17.77
CA VAL A 277 8.68 -19.14 -17.08
C VAL A 277 9.81 -18.77 -16.11
N GLU A 278 10.33 -19.73 -15.35
CA GLU A 278 11.48 -19.51 -14.44
C GLU A 278 12.72 -19.03 -15.21
N GLU A 279 13.03 -19.61 -16.37
CA GLU A 279 14.17 -19.21 -17.21
C GLU A 279 14.03 -17.77 -17.72
N GLU A 280 12.82 -17.40 -18.19
CA GLU A 280 12.52 -16.03 -18.62
C GLU A 280 12.59 -15.03 -17.45
N LEU A 281 12.08 -15.41 -16.27
CA LEU A 281 12.11 -14.59 -15.06
C LEU A 281 13.53 -14.39 -14.53
N GLU A 282 14.37 -15.43 -14.53
CA GLU A 282 15.78 -15.33 -14.14
C GLU A 282 16.52 -14.36 -15.08
N THR A 283 16.31 -14.53 -16.39
CA THR A 283 16.92 -13.67 -17.42
C THR A 283 16.48 -12.21 -17.26
N GLY A 284 15.17 -11.96 -17.15
CA GLY A 284 14.62 -10.62 -16.98
C GLY A 284 15.05 -9.95 -15.67
N SER A 285 15.07 -10.71 -14.57
CA SER A 285 15.49 -10.20 -13.26
C SER A 285 16.95 -9.80 -13.25
N ALA A 286 17.82 -10.61 -13.87
CA ALA A 286 19.24 -10.28 -14.02
C ALA A 286 19.45 -9.00 -14.85
N LEU A 287 18.65 -8.80 -15.91
CA LEU A 287 18.70 -7.59 -16.72
C LEU A 287 18.25 -6.34 -15.95
N LEU A 288 17.12 -6.40 -15.22
CA LEU A 288 16.63 -5.29 -14.39
C LEU A 288 17.62 -4.95 -13.26
N ALA A 289 18.17 -5.96 -12.59
CA ALA A 289 19.20 -5.77 -11.57
C ALA A 289 20.48 -5.14 -12.15
N ARG A 290 20.81 -5.39 -13.42
CA ARG A 290 21.95 -4.77 -14.10
C ARG A 290 21.67 -3.34 -14.54
N LEU A 291 20.51 -3.08 -15.14
CA LEU A 291 20.17 -1.81 -15.79
C LEU A 291 19.76 -0.72 -14.81
N ILE A 292 18.94 -1.09 -13.82
CA ILE A 292 18.27 -0.15 -12.90
C ILE A 292 18.37 -0.52 -11.42
N ARG A 293 19.09 -1.59 -11.06
CA ARG A 293 19.34 -2.03 -9.68
C ARG A 293 18.06 -2.37 -8.89
N VAL A 294 17.02 -2.80 -9.60
CA VAL A 294 15.74 -3.25 -9.01
C VAL A 294 15.66 -4.77 -9.14
N GLN A 295 15.16 -5.41 -8.10
CA GLN A 295 14.71 -6.80 -8.16
C GLN A 295 13.20 -6.79 -8.42
N PRO A 296 12.72 -7.28 -9.57
CA PRO A 296 11.29 -7.31 -9.86
C PRO A 296 10.59 -8.35 -8.98
N HIS A 297 9.37 -8.04 -8.55
CA HIS A 297 8.47 -8.99 -7.88
C HIS A 297 7.12 -9.12 -8.59
N ALA A 298 6.87 -8.31 -9.62
CA ALA A 298 5.66 -8.32 -10.44
C ALA A 298 5.89 -9.11 -11.73
N VAL A 299 5.02 -10.08 -12.01
CA VAL A 299 5.04 -10.86 -13.26
C VAL A 299 3.67 -10.87 -13.91
N TYR A 300 3.63 -10.77 -15.24
CA TYR A 300 2.45 -11.02 -16.04
C TYR A 300 2.66 -12.26 -16.91
N LEU A 301 1.80 -13.27 -16.73
CA LEU A 301 1.82 -14.50 -17.51
C LEU A 301 0.97 -14.33 -18.78
N GLU A 302 1.60 -14.39 -19.95
CA GLU A 302 0.87 -14.22 -21.23
C GLU A 302 0.09 -15.47 -21.61
N ALA A 303 0.67 -16.65 -21.36
CA ALA A 303 0.13 -17.92 -21.83
C ALA A 303 0.05 -19.02 -20.75
N ALA A 304 0.82 -18.92 -19.67
CA ALA A 304 0.84 -19.94 -18.61
C ALA A 304 -0.47 -20.00 -17.80
N GLY A 305 -0.77 -21.19 -17.27
CA GLY A 305 -1.98 -21.47 -16.50
C GLY A 305 -1.89 -21.10 -15.02
N ASN A 306 -3.02 -21.24 -14.32
CA ASN A 306 -3.14 -20.92 -12.89
C ASN A 306 -2.25 -21.78 -11.98
N ASP A 307 -1.86 -22.97 -12.43
CA ASP A 307 -0.93 -23.86 -11.73
C ASP A 307 0.48 -23.26 -11.68
N VAL A 308 0.94 -22.68 -12.79
CA VAL A 308 2.21 -21.95 -12.84
C VAL A 308 2.12 -20.67 -12.02
N ALA A 309 1.01 -19.92 -12.11
CA ALA A 309 0.79 -18.73 -11.29
C ALA A 309 0.87 -19.04 -9.78
N ALA A 310 0.18 -20.09 -9.33
CA ALA A 310 0.18 -20.49 -7.92
C ALA A 310 1.56 -20.95 -7.42
N ALA A 311 2.36 -21.59 -8.27
CA ALA A 311 3.74 -21.94 -7.93
C ALA A 311 4.60 -20.69 -7.72
N LEU A 312 4.52 -19.74 -8.65
CA LEU A 312 5.26 -18.48 -8.58
C LEU A 312 4.83 -17.62 -7.38
N GLU A 313 3.53 -17.57 -7.07
CA GLU A 313 3.03 -16.91 -5.85
C GLU A 313 3.59 -17.55 -4.58
N GLY A 314 3.73 -18.88 -4.56
CA GLY A 314 4.42 -19.61 -3.49
C GLY A 314 5.88 -19.20 -3.31
N ASP A 315 6.54 -18.80 -4.40
CA ASP A 315 7.92 -18.31 -4.43
C ASP A 315 8.03 -16.78 -4.21
N GLY A 316 6.91 -16.11 -3.94
CA GLY A 316 6.87 -14.68 -3.62
C GLY A 316 6.69 -13.74 -4.81
N TRP A 317 6.36 -14.26 -6.00
CA TRP A 317 5.98 -13.43 -7.14
C TRP A 317 4.54 -12.93 -7.04
N ALA A 318 4.33 -11.69 -7.42
CA ALA A 318 3.03 -11.07 -7.55
C ALA A 318 2.54 -11.25 -9.01
N CYS A 319 1.63 -12.20 -9.23
CA CYS A 319 1.12 -12.58 -10.56
C CYS A 319 -0.03 -11.67 -11.03
N TRP A 320 0.29 -10.71 -11.91
CA TRP A 320 -0.63 -9.69 -12.40
C TRP A 320 -1.76 -10.30 -13.24
N THR A 321 -3.02 -10.14 -12.80
CA THR A 321 -4.17 -10.65 -13.58
C THR A 321 -5.07 -9.51 -14.08
N PRO A 322 -4.88 -9.01 -15.31
CA PRO A 322 -5.69 -7.92 -15.85
C PRO A 322 -7.13 -8.35 -16.13
N GLN A 323 -8.10 -7.51 -15.78
CA GLN A 323 -9.53 -7.75 -15.97
C GLN A 323 -10.09 -7.09 -17.22
N LEU A 324 -9.45 -6.01 -17.66
CA LEU A 324 -9.72 -5.31 -18.90
C LEU A 324 -8.41 -5.16 -19.67
N ARG A 325 -8.46 -5.42 -20.97
CA ARG A 325 -7.29 -5.41 -21.83
C ARG A 325 -7.62 -4.72 -23.14
N GLN A 326 -6.71 -3.89 -23.59
CA GLN A 326 -6.76 -3.29 -24.92
C GLN A 326 -5.35 -3.35 -25.50
N LEU A 327 -5.08 -4.44 -26.22
CA LEU A 327 -3.83 -4.74 -26.89
C LEU A 327 -4.08 -4.75 -28.41
N GLU A 328 -3.15 -4.22 -29.19
CA GLU A 328 -3.15 -4.15 -30.64
C GLU A 328 -4.42 -3.49 -31.23
N ASP A 329 -4.97 -2.51 -30.52
CA ASP A 329 -6.24 -1.88 -30.90
C ASP A 329 -6.03 -0.76 -31.93
N SER A 330 -6.41 -1.05 -33.18
CA SER A 330 -6.29 -0.13 -34.32
C SER A 330 -7.32 1.00 -34.35
N ARG A 331 -8.24 1.09 -33.38
CA ARG A 331 -9.19 2.21 -33.28
C ARG A 331 -8.47 3.51 -32.94
N THR A 332 -9.09 4.63 -33.29
CA THR A 332 -8.62 5.97 -32.90
C THR A 332 -8.61 6.13 -31.37
N ALA A 333 -7.74 6.98 -30.85
CA ALA A 333 -7.64 7.29 -29.41
C ALA A 333 -8.99 7.66 -28.78
N TYR A 334 -9.83 8.41 -29.51
CA TYR A 334 -11.19 8.77 -29.06
C TYR A 334 -12.11 7.54 -28.88
N ASN A 335 -12.12 6.63 -29.86
CA ASN A 335 -12.93 5.43 -29.81
C ASN A 335 -12.42 4.45 -28.76
N ARG A 336 -11.08 4.33 -28.62
CA ARG A 336 -10.44 3.55 -27.56
C ARG A 336 -10.81 4.08 -26.16
N SER A 337 -10.68 5.39 -25.93
CA SER A 337 -11.03 6.06 -24.67
C SER A 337 -12.50 5.85 -24.29
N SER A 338 -13.41 6.04 -25.24
CA SER A 338 -14.85 5.90 -24.99
C SER A 338 -15.24 4.45 -24.71
N ALA A 339 -14.67 3.48 -25.44
CA ALA A 339 -14.89 2.07 -25.19
C ALA A 339 -14.36 1.63 -23.81
N LEU A 340 -13.17 2.13 -23.41
CA LEU A 340 -12.61 1.86 -22.08
C LEU A 340 -13.50 2.43 -20.98
N LEU A 341 -13.95 3.68 -21.09
CA LEU A 341 -14.82 4.26 -20.06
C LEU A 341 -16.15 3.52 -19.95
N SER A 342 -16.79 3.13 -21.06
CA SER A 342 -18.00 2.31 -20.99
C SER A 342 -17.75 0.94 -20.34
N ALA A 343 -16.60 0.32 -20.63
CA ALA A 343 -16.22 -0.95 -20.02
C ALA A 343 -15.91 -0.81 -18.52
N LEU A 344 -15.36 0.34 -18.10
CA LEU A 344 -15.11 0.66 -16.70
C LEU A 344 -16.42 0.94 -15.94
N ASP A 345 -17.31 1.74 -16.52
CA ASP A 345 -18.61 2.11 -15.92
C ASP A 345 -19.52 0.88 -15.70
N SER A 346 -19.35 -0.17 -16.52
CA SER A 346 -20.11 -1.43 -16.36
C SER A 346 -19.59 -2.33 -15.24
N ARG A 347 -18.49 -1.94 -14.57
CA ARG A 347 -17.85 -2.71 -13.50
C ARG A 347 -18.02 -1.98 -12.18
N SER A 348 -18.06 -2.74 -11.09
CA SER A 348 -17.98 -2.23 -9.73
C SER A 348 -16.67 -2.67 -9.06
N GLY A 349 -16.18 -1.88 -8.11
CA GLY A 349 -14.91 -2.17 -7.44
C GLY A 349 -13.67 -1.84 -8.28
N SER A 350 -12.50 -2.33 -7.85
CA SER A 350 -11.24 -2.00 -8.50
C SER A 350 -11.06 -2.73 -9.82
N VAL A 351 -10.59 -2.02 -10.84
CA VAL A 351 -10.31 -2.58 -12.16
C VAL A 351 -8.81 -2.61 -12.44
N ARG A 352 -8.29 -3.76 -12.89
CA ARG A 352 -6.92 -3.90 -13.44
C ARG A 352 -6.96 -3.81 -14.95
N LEU A 353 -6.41 -2.72 -15.49
CA LEU A 353 -6.37 -2.43 -16.91
C LEU A 353 -4.97 -2.66 -17.47
N LEU A 354 -4.86 -3.47 -18.53
CA LEU A 354 -3.64 -3.63 -19.33
C LEU A 354 -3.80 -2.98 -20.70
N LEU A 355 -2.92 -2.04 -21.01
CA LEU A 355 -2.77 -1.42 -22.33
C LEU A 355 -1.45 -1.88 -22.96
N ASP A 356 -1.31 -1.75 -24.28
CA ASP A 356 -0.01 -1.82 -24.95
C ASP A 356 0.69 -0.45 -24.94
N ASP A 357 1.99 -0.43 -25.23
CA ASP A 357 2.75 0.78 -25.51
C ASP A 357 2.73 1.18 -27.01
N GLY A 358 1.73 0.70 -27.76
CA GLY A 358 1.64 0.89 -29.21
C GLY A 358 1.36 2.34 -29.63
N ALA A 359 1.43 2.59 -30.95
CA ALA A 359 1.18 3.90 -31.53
C ALA A 359 -0.20 4.45 -31.12
N GLY A 360 -0.23 5.69 -30.62
CA GLY A 360 -1.46 6.37 -30.18
C GLY A 360 -1.91 6.07 -28.75
N THR A 361 -1.17 5.26 -27.97
CA THR A 361 -1.49 5.06 -26.54
C THR A 361 -1.27 6.35 -25.73
N ALA A 362 -0.27 7.18 -26.05
CA ALA A 362 -0.13 8.50 -25.42
C ALA A 362 -1.36 9.39 -25.69
N ASP A 363 -1.83 9.48 -26.95
CA ASP A 363 -3.05 10.22 -27.33
C ASP A 363 -4.32 9.65 -26.67
N LEU A 364 -4.34 8.34 -26.40
CA LEU A 364 -5.39 7.70 -25.63
C LEU A 364 -5.37 8.20 -24.17
N LEU A 365 -4.21 8.25 -23.54
CA LEU A 365 -4.07 8.69 -22.14
C LEU A 365 -4.43 10.16 -21.95
N ASP A 366 -3.98 11.04 -22.85
CA ASP A 366 -4.36 12.46 -22.91
C ASP A 366 -5.88 12.66 -22.83
N ARG A 367 -6.64 11.74 -23.46
CA ARG A 367 -8.11 11.77 -23.46
C ARG A 367 -8.74 11.02 -22.30
N LEU A 368 -8.14 9.91 -21.88
CA LEU A 368 -8.71 9.01 -20.88
C LEU A 368 -8.53 9.57 -19.47
N LEU A 369 -7.33 10.06 -19.12
CA LEU A 369 -7.01 10.47 -17.75
C LEU A 369 -7.88 11.64 -17.25
N PRO A 370 -8.13 12.71 -18.02
CA PRO A 370 -9.05 13.77 -17.58
C PRO A 370 -10.49 13.28 -17.40
N ARG A 371 -10.93 12.32 -18.21
CA ARG A 371 -12.29 11.75 -18.13
C ARG A 371 -12.44 10.80 -16.94
N LEU A 372 -11.37 10.09 -16.58
CA LEU A 372 -11.30 9.29 -15.35
C LEU A 372 -11.40 10.20 -14.12
N ASP A 373 -10.63 11.30 -14.10
CA ASP A 373 -10.69 12.30 -13.03
C ASP A 373 -12.10 12.92 -12.89
N GLN A 374 -12.71 13.35 -14.00
CA GLN A 374 -14.08 13.87 -14.02
C GLN A 374 -15.14 12.89 -13.49
N LYS A 375 -14.90 11.58 -13.67
CA LYS A 375 -15.77 10.51 -13.18
C LYS A 375 -15.35 9.98 -11.80
N ASN A 376 -14.44 10.67 -11.10
CA ASN A 376 -13.92 10.30 -9.80
C ASN A 376 -13.28 8.90 -9.76
N TYR A 377 -12.65 8.45 -10.85
CA TYR A 377 -11.80 7.25 -10.81
C TYR A 377 -10.51 7.56 -10.06
N GLN A 378 -10.16 6.70 -9.09
CA GLN A 378 -8.87 6.79 -8.41
C GLN A 378 -7.87 5.89 -9.11
N VAL A 379 -6.99 6.47 -9.93
CA VAL A 379 -5.90 5.71 -10.53
C VAL A 379 -4.80 5.48 -9.49
N ARG A 380 -4.51 4.23 -9.18
CA ARG A 380 -3.51 3.83 -8.17
C ARG A 380 -2.44 2.94 -8.77
N LEU A 381 -1.23 3.02 -8.21
CA LEU A 381 -0.15 2.08 -8.54
C LEU A 381 -0.48 0.71 -7.92
N PRO A 382 -0.37 -0.40 -8.67
CA PRO A 382 -0.49 -1.72 -8.07
C PRO A 382 0.70 -1.96 -7.14
N VAL A 383 0.41 -2.39 -5.92
CA VAL A 383 1.39 -2.91 -4.95
C VAL A 383 1.18 -4.42 -4.83
N GLU A 384 2.12 -5.14 -4.20
CA GLU A 384 2.16 -6.62 -4.11
C GLU A 384 0.81 -7.27 -3.73
N THR A 385 -0.08 -6.53 -3.07
CA THR A 385 -1.40 -7.00 -2.60
C THR A 385 -2.54 -6.82 -3.63
N VAL A 386 -2.23 -6.34 -4.83
CA VAL A 386 -3.18 -6.07 -5.93
C VAL A 386 -3.02 -7.06 -7.08
N PHE A 387 -1.96 -7.86 -7.07
CA PHE A 387 -1.63 -8.76 -8.19
C PHE A 387 -2.68 -9.86 -8.36
#